data_AF-A0A011V1D6-F1
#
_entry.id   AF-A0A011V1D6-F1
#
_cell.length_a   1.000
_cell.length_b   1.000
_cell.length_c   1.000
_cell.angle_alpha   90.00
_cell.angle_beta   90.00
_cell.angle_gamma   90.00
#
_symmetry.space_group_name_H-M   'P 1'
#
loop_
_entity.id
_entity.type
_entity.pdbx_description
1 polymer ?
#
loop_
_entity_poly.entity_id
_entity_poly.type
_entity_poly.pdbx_seq_one_letter_code
_entity_poly.pdbx_strand_id
1 'polypeptide(L)'
;MLTELSWLEQRDKWKGLKGLGCVKSTVSEKGETREFTRYFITSLTDLDEFADSVRKHWAIENNLHWCLDVIFKEDASRARKDNSPLVLNIMRKIALNLVSQAQYKRISKRRLMFRAALEPTLFLDILFDPSSVSPQ
;
A
#
# COMPACT_ATOMS: atom_id res chain seq x y z
N MET A 1 -15.17 2.22 -19.61
CA MET A 1 -13.81 2.06 -20.16
C MET A 1 -13.86 2.34 -21.64
N LEU A 2 -12.83 2.96 -22.22
CA LEU A 2 -12.74 3.26 -23.64
C LEU A 2 -11.62 2.42 -24.26
N THR A 3 -11.97 1.56 -25.22
CA THR A 3 -11.03 0.65 -25.91
C THR A 3 -10.86 0.99 -27.39
N GLU A 4 -11.78 1.76 -27.97
CA GLU A 4 -11.62 2.38 -29.29
C GLU A 4 -10.70 3.59 -29.14
N LEU A 5 -9.49 3.47 -29.69
CA LEU A 5 -8.40 4.44 -29.54
C LEU A 5 -7.84 4.88 -30.90
N SER A 6 -8.59 4.70 -32.00
CA SER A 6 -8.12 5.09 -33.34
C SER A 6 -7.89 6.61 -33.45
N TRP A 7 -8.62 7.38 -32.66
CA TRP A 7 -8.50 8.83 -32.54
C TRP A 7 -7.27 9.31 -31.75
N LEU A 8 -6.61 8.43 -30.98
CA LEU A 8 -5.51 8.82 -30.11
C LEU A 8 -4.20 8.95 -30.91
N GLU A 9 -3.80 10.19 -31.16
CA GLU A 9 -2.50 10.47 -31.78
C GLU A 9 -1.36 9.86 -30.97
N GLN A 10 -0.35 9.34 -31.67
CA GLN A 10 0.83 8.73 -31.06
C GLN A 10 0.56 7.47 -30.23
N ARG A 11 -0.59 6.79 -30.41
CA ARG A 11 -0.88 5.48 -29.81
C ARG A 11 0.29 4.51 -29.93
N ASP A 12 0.96 4.48 -31.07
CA ASP A 12 2.09 3.57 -31.34
C ASP A 12 3.31 3.82 -30.46
N LYS A 13 3.43 5.00 -29.83
CA LYS A 13 4.50 5.30 -28.86
C LYS A 13 4.27 4.61 -27.50
N TRP A 14 3.03 4.19 -27.22
CA TRP A 14 2.65 3.58 -25.95
C TRP A 14 2.55 2.06 -26.09
N LYS A 15 3.67 1.38 -25.86
CA LYS A 15 3.72 -0.09 -25.93
C LYS A 15 2.70 -0.72 -24.96
N GLY A 16 1.80 -1.53 -25.49
CA GLY A 16 0.80 -2.27 -24.72
C GLY A 16 -0.46 -1.49 -24.36
N LEU A 17 -0.63 -0.26 -24.86
CA LEU A 17 -1.86 0.50 -24.68
C LEU A 17 -3.04 -0.16 -25.39
N LYS A 18 -4.06 -0.55 -24.62
CA LYS A 18 -5.30 -1.16 -25.15
C LYS A 18 -6.57 -0.43 -24.74
N GLY A 19 -6.53 0.38 -23.67
CA GLY A 19 -7.69 1.12 -23.21
C GLY A 19 -7.34 2.32 -22.33
N LEU A 20 -8.32 3.21 -22.21
CA LEU A 20 -8.37 4.28 -21.23
C LEU A 20 -9.47 3.99 -20.22
N GLY A 21 -9.10 3.98 -18.95
CA GLY A 21 -10.01 3.80 -17.82
C GLY A 21 -10.34 5.14 -17.17
N CYS A 22 -11.59 5.30 -16.75
CA CYS A 22 -12.01 6.43 -15.90
C CYS A 22 -12.70 5.85 -14.68
N VAL A 23 -12.25 6.27 -13.49
CA VAL A 23 -12.86 5.87 -12.22
C VAL A 23 -13.26 7.12 -11.46
N LYS A 24 -14.53 7.17 -11.09
CA LYS A 24 -15.07 8.15 -10.16
C LYS A 24 -15.22 7.51 -8.79
N SER A 25 -14.74 8.19 -7.76
CA SER A 25 -14.89 7.77 -6.37
C SER A 25 -15.46 8.90 -5.55
N THR A 26 -16.42 8.58 -4.70
CA THR A 26 -17.02 9.51 -3.74
C THR A 26 -16.59 9.11 -2.34
N VAL A 27 -16.08 10.06 -1.56
CA VAL A 27 -15.67 9.87 -0.18
C VAL A 27 -16.51 10.79 0.69
N SER A 28 -17.24 10.21 1.65
CA SER A 28 -18.00 10.95 2.65
C SER A 28 -17.35 10.79 4.01
N GLU A 29 -16.82 11.89 4.56
CA GLU A 29 -16.16 11.91 5.87
C GLU A 29 -16.60 13.16 6.64
N LYS A 30 -16.97 12.99 7.92
CA LYS A 30 -17.36 14.10 8.83
C LYS A 30 -18.41 15.06 8.26
N GLY A 31 -19.34 14.55 7.45
CA GLY A 31 -20.42 15.34 6.83
C GLY A 31 -20.01 16.07 5.54
N GLU A 32 -18.75 16.00 5.13
CA GLU A 32 -18.30 16.47 3.83
C GLU A 32 -18.27 15.32 2.82
N THR A 33 -18.74 15.60 1.59
CA THR A 33 -18.65 14.66 0.47
C THR A 33 -17.70 15.23 -0.58
N ARG A 34 -16.73 14.41 -1.00
CA ARG A 34 -15.73 14.76 -2.02
C ARG A 34 -15.77 13.75 -3.14
N GLU A 35 -15.73 14.24 -4.38
CA GLU A 35 -15.66 13.40 -5.56
C GLU A 35 -14.29 13.52 -6.23
N PHE A 36 -13.74 12.39 -6.66
CA PHE A 36 -12.47 12.32 -7.35
C PHE A 36 -12.66 11.55 -8.64
N THR A 37 -12.16 12.12 -9.75
CA THR A 37 -12.09 11.43 -11.04
C THR A 37 -10.63 11.13 -11.35
N ARG A 38 -10.33 9.87 -11.66
CA ARG A 38 -8.98 9.41 -12.02
C ARG A 38 -9.02 8.73 -13.39
N TYR A 39 -8.05 9.07 -14.24
CA TYR A 39 -7.88 8.48 -15.56
C TYR A 39 -6.68 7.55 -15.57
N PHE A 40 -6.81 6.42 -16.26
CA PHE A 40 -5.80 5.36 -16.32
C PHE A 40 -5.49 5.03 -17.76
N ILE A 41 -4.20 4.91 -18.07
CA ILE A 41 -3.70 4.24 -19.28
C ILE A 41 -3.54 2.77 -18.93
N THR A 42 -4.16 1.88 -19.71
CA THR A 42 -4.19 0.46 -19.35
C THR A 42 -4.06 -0.46 -20.56
N SER A 43 -3.47 -1.62 -20.31
CA SER A 43 -3.48 -2.77 -21.22
C SER A 43 -4.69 -3.68 -21.02
N LEU A 44 -5.51 -3.42 -20.00
CA LEU A 44 -6.74 -4.16 -19.70
C LEU A 44 -7.87 -3.68 -20.61
N THR A 45 -8.67 -4.64 -21.10
CA THR A 45 -9.85 -4.37 -21.95
C THR A 45 -11.15 -4.83 -21.29
N ASP A 46 -11.07 -5.67 -20.26
CA ASP A 46 -12.21 -6.09 -19.46
C ASP A 46 -12.50 -5.06 -18.36
N LEU A 47 -13.78 -4.72 -18.18
CA LEU A 47 -14.20 -3.68 -17.24
C LEU A 47 -14.08 -4.15 -15.79
N ASP A 48 -14.43 -5.40 -15.52
CA ASP A 48 -14.45 -5.95 -14.16
C ASP A 48 -13.01 -6.16 -13.66
N GLU A 49 -12.13 -6.71 -14.50
CA GLU A 49 -10.70 -6.85 -14.22
C GLU A 49 -10.04 -5.49 -13.96
N PHE A 50 -10.42 -4.47 -14.74
CA PHE A 50 -9.94 -3.11 -14.52
C PHE A 50 -10.44 -2.52 -13.19
N ALA A 51 -11.74 -2.66 -12.90
CA ALA A 51 -12.32 -2.15 -11.67
C ALA A 51 -11.70 -2.82 -10.43
N ASP A 52 -11.50 -4.14 -10.47
CA ASP A 52 -10.82 -4.91 -9.43
C ASP A 52 -9.35 -4.48 -9.28
N SER A 53 -8.63 -4.32 -10.39
CA SER A 53 -7.25 -3.82 -10.38
C SER A 53 -7.12 -2.44 -9.75
N VAL A 54 -8.04 -1.51 -10.05
CA VAL A 54 -8.04 -0.17 -9.43
C VAL A 54 -8.34 -0.25 -7.93
N ARG A 55 -9.29 -1.11 -7.51
CA ARG A 55 -9.56 -1.32 -6.08
C ARG A 55 -8.36 -1.91 -5.34
N LYS A 56 -7.72 -2.92 -5.91
CA LYS A 56 -6.50 -3.55 -5.37
C LYS A 56 -5.34 -2.55 -5.30
N HIS A 57 -5.19 -1.69 -6.30
CA HIS A 57 -4.19 -0.63 -6.27
C HIS A 57 -4.41 0.32 -5.07
N TRP A 58 -5.65 0.73 -4.81
CA TRP A 58 -5.98 1.52 -3.62
C TRP A 58 -5.69 0.76 -2.31
N ALA A 59 -5.91 -0.55 -2.27
CA ALA A 59 -5.57 -1.34 -1.09
C ALA A 59 -4.07 -1.32 -0.76
N ILE A 60 -3.19 -1.17 -1.77
CA ILE A 60 -1.74 -0.99 -1.54
C ILE A 60 -1.49 0.34 -0.83
N GLU A 61 -2.06 1.43 -1.32
CA GLU A 61 -1.89 2.76 -0.70
C GLU A 61 -2.36 2.77 0.76
N ASN A 62 -3.54 2.22 1.00
CA ASN A 62 -4.13 2.17 2.34
C ASN A 62 -3.39 1.24 3.31
N ASN A 63 -2.99 0.04 2.86
CA ASN A 63 -2.44 -0.97 3.76
C ASN A 63 -0.93 -0.88 3.89
N LEU A 64 -0.22 -0.50 2.83
CA LEU A 64 1.24 -0.40 2.79
C LEU A 64 1.71 1.03 3.04
N HIS A 65 1.40 1.97 2.15
CA HIS A 65 1.97 3.32 2.19
C HIS A 65 1.57 4.08 3.45
N TRP A 66 0.28 4.10 3.79
CA TRP A 66 -0.17 4.72 5.04
C TRP A 66 0.53 4.15 6.29
N CYS A 67 0.77 2.83 6.33
CA CYS A 67 1.51 2.22 7.44
C CYS A 67 2.97 2.71 7.47
N LEU A 68 3.64 2.79 6.32
CA LEU A 68 5.01 3.29 6.25
C LEU A 68 5.11 4.76 6.70
N ASP A 69 4.18 5.59 6.26
CA ASP A 69 4.19 7.03 6.53
C ASP A 69 3.84 7.31 8.00
N VAL A 70 2.79 6.68 8.54
CA VAL A 70 2.25 7.01 9.87
C VAL A 70 2.88 6.17 10.97
N ILE A 71 3.02 4.85 10.76
CA ILE A 71 3.51 3.93 11.79
C ILE A 71 5.04 3.92 11.82
N PHE A 72 5.69 3.89 10.66
CA PHE A 72 7.15 3.89 10.54
C PHE A 72 7.77 5.28 10.36
N LYS A 73 6.94 6.33 10.27
CA LYS A 73 7.37 7.73 10.15
C LYS A 73 8.33 7.93 8.98
N GLU A 74 8.05 7.27 7.86
CA GLU A 74 8.89 7.31 6.66
C GLU A 74 9.11 8.74 6.18
N ASP A 75 8.04 9.52 6.02
CA ASP A 75 8.10 10.93 5.61
C ASP A 75 8.92 11.83 6.54
N ALA A 76 8.90 11.54 7.84
CA ALA A 76 9.64 12.32 8.83
C ALA A 76 11.12 11.89 8.92
N SER A 77 11.55 10.87 8.18
CA SER A 77 12.90 10.34 8.25
C SER A 77 13.93 11.33 7.67
N ARG A 78 15.00 11.57 8.43
CA ARG A 78 16.12 12.46 8.03
C ARG A 78 17.27 11.72 7.36
N ALA A 79 17.16 10.40 7.19
CA ALA A 79 18.18 9.59 6.55
C ALA A 79 18.18 9.84 5.03
N ARG A 80 19.08 10.72 4.56
CA ARG A 80 19.17 11.15 3.15
C ARG A 80 20.51 10.87 2.49
N LYS A 81 21.45 10.28 3.23
CA LYS A 81 22.82 10.05 2.76
C LYS A 81 22.90 8.71 2.01
N ASP A 82 23.57 8.71 0.85
CA ASP A 82 23.84 7.52 0.05
C ASP A 82 22.56 6.66 -0.14
N ASN A 83 22.67 5.34 0.04
CA ASN A 83 21.56 4.41 -0.10
C ASN A 83 20.67 4.30 1.15
N SER A 84 20.87 5.15 2.17
CA SER A 84 20.11 5.07 3.43
C SER A 84 18.60 5.14 3.25
N PRO A 85 18.02 6.01 2.37
CA PRO A 85 16.57 6.02 2.14
C PRO A 85 16.04 4.66 1.64
N LEU A 86 16.75 4.07 0.68
CA LEU A 86 16.36 2.78 0.07
C LEU A 86 16.48 1.63 1.06
N VAL A 87 17.61 1.55 1.76
CA VAL A 87 17.86 0.51 2.77
C VAL A 87 16.80 0.58 3.87
N LEU A 88 16.48 1.78 4.37
CA LEU A 88 15.44 1.93 5.38
C LEU A 88 14.05 1.59 4.86
N ASN A 89 13.72 1.93 3.61
CA ASN A 89 12.43 1.55 3.01
C ASN A 89 12.27 0.02 2.97
N ILE A 90 13.32 -0.71 2.58
CA ILE A 90 13.33 -2.18 2.58
C ILE A 90 13.14 -2.72 4.01
N MET A 91 13.93 -2.23 4.97
CA MET A 91 13.85 -2.68 6.36
C MET A 91 12.47 -2.43 6.98
N ARG A 92 11.85 -1.27 6.71
CA ARG A 92 10.48 -0.94 7.16
C ARG A 92 9.45 -1.87 6.55
N LYS A 93 9.56 -2.20 5.26
CA LYS A 93 8.66 -3.14 4.59
C LYS A 93 8.77 -4.55 5.17
N ILE A 94 9.98 -5.02 5.47
CA ILE A 94 10.22 -6.30 6.16
C ILE A 94 9.57 -6.27 7.54
N ALA A 95 9.85 -5.25 8.34
CA ALA A 95 9.28 -5.12 9.68
C ALA A 95 7.74 -5.03 9.65
N LEU A 96 7.16 -4.28 8.72
CA LEU A 96 5.71 -4.19 8.54
C LEU A 96 5.12 -5.56 8.21
N ASN A 97 5.78 -6.33 7.35
CA ASN A 97 5.32 -7.67 6.99
C ASN A 97 5.32 -8.61 8.20
N LEU A 98 6.41 -8.65 8.98
CA LEU A 98 6.50 -9.45 10.22
C LEU A 98 5.42 -9.06 11.24
N VAL A 99 5.28 -7.76 11.50
CA VAL A 99 4.27 -7.23 12.44
C VAL A 99 2.84 -7.48 11.95
N SER A 100 2.62 -7.55 10.63
CA SER A 100 1.29 -7.85 10.07
C SER A 100 0.92 -9.33 10.17
N GLN A 101 1.93 -10.21 10.22
CA GLN A 101 1.72 -11.65 10.42
C GLN A 101 1.54 -12.02 11.89
N ALA A 102 2.13 -11.25 12.79
CA ALA A 102 2.03 -11.46 14.23
C ALA A 102 0.59 -11.35 14.74
N GLN A 103 0.00 -12.46 15.19
CA GLN A 103 -1.35 -12.52 15.76
C GLN A 103 -1.37 -12.16 17.26
N TYR A 104 -0.57 -11.17 17.66
CA TYR A 104 -0.43 -10.76 19.05
C TYR A 104 -1.59 -9.88 19.52
N LYS A 105 -2.61 -10.49 20.13
CA LYS A 105 -3.76 -9.79 20.72
C LYS A 105 -4.45 -8.85 19.71
N ARG A 106 -5.56 -8.24 20.10
CA ARG A 106 -6.20 -7.21 19.26
C ARG A 106 -5.62 -5.83 19.56
N ILE A 107 -4.35 -5.60 19.23
CA ILE A 107 -3.69 -4.29 19.40
C ILE A 107 -3.21 -3.70 18.08
N SER A 108 -2.97 -2.37 18.06
CA SER A 108 -2.46 -1.70 16.87
C SER A 108 -1.00 -2.06 16.60
N LYS A 109 -0.60 -2.08 15.32
CA LYS A 109 0.79 -2.33 14.89
C LYS A 109 1.80 -1.44 15.61
N ARG A 110 1.48 -0.15 15.80
CA ARG A 110 2.32 0.80 16.55
C ARG A 110 2.55 0.35 17.99
N ARG A 111 1.50 -0.14 18.68
CA ARG A 111 1.61 -0.64 20.05
C ARG A 111 2.36 -1.96 20.12
N LEU A 112 2.15 -2.85 19.15
CA LEU A 112 2.88 -4.12 19.06
C LEU A 112 4.39 -3.89 18.91
N MET A 113 4.80 -3.02 17.99
CA MET A 113 6.22 -2.67 17.83
C MET A 113 6.80 -2.04 19.11
N PHE A 114 6.05 -1.18 19.79
CA PHE A 114 6.50 -0.61 21.06
C PHE A 114 6.70 -1.68 22.15
N ARG A 115 5.81 -2.69 22.24
CA ARG A 115 5.99 -3.80 23.18
C ARG A 115 7.17 -4.67 22.82
N ALA A 116 7.33 -5.04 21.56
CA ALA A 116 8.50 -5.80 21.08
C ALA A 116 9.81 -5.07 21.41
N ALA A 117 9.85 -3.74 21.32
CA ALA A 117 11.03 -2.97 21.72
C ALA A 117 11.36 -3.04 23.23
N LEU A 118 10.38 -3.37 24.07
CA LEU A 118 10.53 -3.47 25.53
C LEU A 118 10.70 -4.92 26.01
N GLU A 119 10.23 -5.89 25.23
CA GLU A 119 10.15 -7.30 25.61
C GLU A 119 10.94 -8.15 24.59
N PRO A 120 12.20 -8.52 24.91
CA PRO A 120 13.08 -9.21 23.96
C PRO A 120 12.52 -10.54 23.44
N THR A 121 11.79 -11.27 24.29
CA THR A 121 11.14 -12.53 23.89
C THR A 121 10.11 -12.31 22.80
N LEU A 122 9.19 -11.36 22.99
CA LEU A 122 8.20 -11.00 21.99
C LEU A 122 8.85 -10.50 20.69
N PHE A 123 9.95 -9.74 20.77
CA PHE A 123 10.69 -9.33 19.59
C PHE A 123 11.26 -10.52 18.81
N LEU A 124 11.90 -11.46 19.51
CA LEU A 124 12.49 -12.65 18.89
C LEU A 124 11.41 -13.55 18.27
N ASP A 125 10.27 -13.71 18.94
CA ASP A 125 9.15 -14.48 18.41
C ASP A 125 8.64 -13.86 17.10
N ILE A 126 8.42 -12.54 17.07
CA ILE A 126 8.02 -11.84 15.84
C ILE A 126 9.09 -11.93 14.74
N LEU A 127 10.37 -11.91 15.10
CA LEU A 127 11.48 -11.91 14.15
C LEU A 127 11.66 -13.26 13.47
N PHE A 128 11.53 -14.36 14.23
CA PHE A 128 11.84 -15.71 13.75
C PHE A 128 10.60 -16.53 13.40
N ASP A 129 9.47 -16.30 14.07
CA ASP A 129 8.22 -17.03 13.83
C ASP A 129 7.00 -16.17 14.19
N PRO A 130 6.69 -15.12 13.40
CA PRO A 130 5.58 -14.23 13.69
C PRO A 130 4.23 -14.96 13.73
N SER A 131 4.09 -16.08 13.03
CA SER A 131 2.87 -16.91 13.04
C SER A 131 2.61 -17.64 14.35
N SER A 132 3.64 -18.00 15.13
CA SER A 132 3.46 -18.69 16.41
C SER A 132 3.12 -17.75 17.57
N VAL A 133 3.22 -16.43 17.35
CA VAL A 133 2.81 -15.41 18.30
C VAL A 133 1.31 -15.51 18.53
N SER A 134 0.93 -16.31 19.52
CA SER A 134 -0.44 -16.72 19.75
C SER A 134 -1.31 -15.57 20.28
N PRO A 135 -2.60 -15.52 19.90
CA PRO A 135 -3.56 -14.66 20.57
C PRO A 135 -3.83 -15.20 21.98
N GLN A 136 -3.22 -14.59 23.00
CA GLN A 136 -3.70 -14.72 24.39
C GLN A 136 -4.89 -13.81 24.66
#